data_AF-A0A8H4CMZ9-F1
#
_entry.id   AF-A0A8H4CMZ9-F1
#
_cell.length_a   1.000
_cell.length_b   1.000
_cell.length_c   1.000
_cell.angle_alpha   90.00
_cell.angle_beta   90.00
_cell.angle_gamma   90.00
#
_symmetry.space_group_name_H-M   'P 1'
#
loop_
_entity.id
_entity.type
_entity.pdbx_description
1 polymer ?
#
loop_
_entity_poly.entity_id
_entity_poly.type
_entity_poly.pdbx_seq_one_letter_code
_entity_poly.pdbx_strand_id
1 'polypeptide(L)'
;MEIEIPAIHPAVAVRAPREPLVLIDAPTYPPDAGEVIVKVEWTSSTPYHLHQADGGLLIDMFPRILGDTFAGTVLMVGPGPHHVDLEVGDKVLGYSFRDVKDGKEKAAQTLITVPTFLLGKMPQGLTMQEAVTVPDNIVTVFQAAVMDLGLPLPWPIPEGWTPPEADAPILLWGGAGSVGMYSIEVFRHWGYKNLVVVSSKKHHEYLKSLGATVCFDYRDKHVVDEIREYLGPQGVPYVIDCIGHLTGSLRHITKLADKGTKVAVMLPVVISDPTEIQAPVYQMTEPAEGQWKEGVIVKGVRTHFYLKNQLFKDKMQCEIIPALLEQKVVRPNPQRIVEGETLLERAQDAIVLLRNKAVSGERLVWRVSEDDAVV
;
A
#
# COMPACT_ATOMS: atom_id res chain seq x y z
N MET A 1 -29.39 5.53 20.47
CA MET A 1 -30.05 6.12 19.29
C MET A 1 -29.91 5.12 18.18
N GLU A 2 -31.01 4.76 17.52
CA GLU A 2 -30.91 4.00 16.27
C GLU A 2 -30.23 4.91 15.23
N ILE A 3 -29.09 4.46 14.69
CA ILE A 3 -28.38 5.17 13.63
C ILE A 3 -29.15 4.89 12.34
N GLU A 4 -29.73 5.92 11.74
CA GLU A 4 -30.40 5.78 10.44
C GLU A 4 -29.34 5.64 9.34
N ILE A 5 -29.34 4.49 8.66
CA ILE A 5 -28.42 4.20 7.56
C ILE A 5 -29.14 4.48 6.24
N PRO A 6 -28.62 5.38 5.39
CA PRO A 6 -29.28 5.78 4.15
C PRO A 6 -29.18 4.65 3.12
N ALA A 7 -30.17 4.54 2.25
CA ALA A 7 -30.17 3.57 1.16
C ALA A 7 -29.13 3.90 0.05
N ILE A 8 -28.79 5.18 -0.10
CA ILE A 8 -27.80 5.67 -1.06
C ILE A 8 -26.90 6.71 -0.38
N HIS A 9 -25.67 6.84 -0.85
CA HIS A 9 -24.69 7.77 -0.30
C HIS A 9 -23.66 8.17 -1.37
N PRO A 10 -22.94 9.29 -1.20
CA PRO A 10 -22.02 9.78 -2.23
C PRO A 10 -20.74 8.94 -2.34
N ALA A 11 -20.31 8.72 -3.57
CA ALA A 11 -19.05 8.05 -3.93
C ALA A 11 -18.30 8.81 -5.04
N VAL A 12 -16.98 8.73 -5.02
CA VAL A 12 -16.12 9.26 -6.09
C VAL A 12 -15.71 8.12 -7.03
N ALA A 13 -15.93 8.33 -8.32
CA ALA A 13 -15.64 7.35 -9.35
C ALA A 13 -14.81 7.92 -10.50
N VAL A 14 -14.05 7.04 -11.15
CA VAL A 14 -13.47 7.30 -12.47
C VAL A 14 -14.55 7.04 -13.51
N ARG A 15 -14.77 7.99 -14.42
CA ARG A 15 -15.74 7.85 -15.52
C ARG A 15 -15.11 7.27 -16.80
N ALA A 16 -13.88 7.64 -17.09
CA ALA A 16 -13.07 7.12 -18.16
C ALA A 16 -11.60 7.48 -17.90
N PRO A 17 -10.62 6.82 -18.55
CA PRO A 17 -9.23 7.18 -18.39
C PRO A 17 -8.97 8.65 -18.74
N ARG A 18 -8.27 9.35 -17.85
CA ARG A 18 -7.88 10.78 -17.94
C ARG A 18 -9.01 11.79 -17.90
N GLU A 19 -10.26 11.38 -17.70
CA GLU A 19 -11.34 12.32 -17.41
C GLU A 19 -11.30 12.76 -15.94
N PRO A 20 -11.85 13.95 -15.62
CA PRO A 20 -12.09 14.32 -14.23
C PRO A 20 -12.89 13.24 -13.50
N LEU A 21 -12.60 13.08 -12.20
CA LEU A 21 -13.41 12.23 -11.33
C LEU A 21 -14.84 12.78 -11.27
N VAL A 22 -15.79 11.90 -10.98
CA VAL A 22 -17.21 12.24 -10.85
C VAL A 22 -17.75 11.80 -9.51
N LEU A 23 -18.72 12.56 -9.00
CA LEU A 23 -19.54 12.14 -7.86
C LEU A 23 -20.72 11.31 -8.39
N ILE A 24 -20.98 10.17 -7.75
CA ILE A 24 -22.11 9.29 -8.06
C ILE A 24 -22.85 8.92 -6.77
N ASP A 25 -24.10 8.48 -6.90
CA ASP A 25 -24.84 7.85 -5.82
C ASP A 25 -24.52 6.35 -5.79
N ALA A 26 -23.94 5.89 -4.68
CA ALA A 26 -23.66 4.47 -4.43
C ALA A 26 -24.75 3.87 -3.52
N PRO A 27 -25.20 2.64 -3.79
CA PRO A 27 -26.13 1.94 -2.90
C PRO A 27 -25.44 1.50 -1.61
N THR A 28 -26.13 1.65 -0.48
CA THR A 28 -25.70 1.05 0.78
C THR A 28 -26.21 -0.38 0.87
N TYR A 29 -25.30 -1.34 1.01
CA TYR A 29 -25.68 -2.74 1.17
C TYR A 29 -25.81 -3.07 2.66
N PRO A 30 -26.91 -3.72 3.10
CA PRO A 30 -26.96 -4.26 4.46
C PRO A 30 -25.82 -5.27 4.70
N PRO A 31 -25.23 -5.31 5.91
CA PRO A 31 -24.14 -6.23 6.18
C PRO A 31 -24.66 -7.67 6.29
N ASP A 32 -24.07 -8.57 5.50
CA ASP A 32 -24.28 -10.02 5.64
C ASP A 32 -23.56 -10.53 6.91
N ALA A 33 -23.71 -11.83 7.22
CA ALA A 33 -22.98 -12.43 8.33
C ALA A 33 -21.45 -12.31 8.14
N GLY A 34 -20.75 -11.87 9.19
CA GLY A 34 -19.31 -11.60 9.13
C GLY A 34 -18.93 -10.26 8.50
N GLU A 35 -19.90 -9.43 8.09
CA GLU A 35 -19.69 -8.08 7.55
C GLU A 35 -20.14 -6.98 8.53
N VAL A 36 -19.69 -5.75 8.28
CA VAL A 36 -20.08 -4.53 8.97
C VAL A 36 -20.33 -3.40 7.98
N ILE A 37 -21.15 -2.42 8.36
CA ILE A 37 -21.16 -1.11 7.70
C ILE A 37 -20.22 -0.18 8.46
N VAL A 38 -19.32 0.49 7.73
CA VAL A 38 -18.41 1.49 8.27
C VAL A 38 -18.69 2.84 7.62
N LYS A 39 -18.81 3.89 8.43
CA LYS A 39 -18.68 5.28 8.00
C LYS A 39 -17.21 5.55 7.71
N VAL A 40 -16.86 5.70 6.44
CA VAL A 40 -15.49 6.03 6.04
C VAL A 40 -15.24 7.49 6.32
N GLU A 41 -14.31 7.78 7.23
CA GLU A 41 -13.99 9.16 7.59
C GLU A 41 -12.74 9.64 6.85
N TRP A 42 -11.77 8.76 6.65
CA TRP A 42 -10.53 9.05 5.93
C TRP A 42 -10.16 7.93 4.98
N THR A 43 -9.51 8.30 3.89
CA THR A 43 -8.83 7.39 2.96
C THR A 43 -7.50 7.97 2.51
N SER A 44 -6.71 7.18 1.77
CA SER A 44 -5.44 7.61 1.20
C SER A 44 -5.37 7.39 -0.30
N SER A 45 -4.58 8.22 -0.98
CA SER A 45 -4.33 8.09 -2.42
C SER A 45 -2.95 7.50 -2.69
N THR A 46 -2.90 6.56 -3.63
CA THR A 46 -1.69 5.79 -3.98
C THR A 46 -1.44 5.90 -5.49
N PRO A 47 -0.23 5.58 -5.98
CA PRO A 47 0.03 5.47 -7.41
C PRO A 47 -0.96 4.56 -8.15
N TYR A 48 -1.49 3.51 -7.49
CA TYR A 48 -2.50 2.63 -8.06
C TYR A 48 -3.77 3.38 -8.48
N HIS A 49 -4.26 4.31 -7.64
CA HIS A 49 -5.43 5.14 -7.99
C HIS A 49 -5.14 6.07 -9.18
N LEU A 50 -3.91 6.58 -9.30
CA LEU A 50 -3.51 7.33 -10.50
C LEU A 50 -3.48 6.42 -11.74
N HIS A 51 -2.98 5.18 -11.62
CA HIS A 51 -2.95 4.23 -12.73
C HIS A 51 -4.36 3.83 -13.18
N GLN A 52 -5.30 3.72 -12.24
CA GLN A 52 -6.73 3.57 -12.53
C GLN A 52 -7.30 4.79 -13.24
N ALA A 53 -7.08 5.98 -12.69
CA ALA A 53 -7.61 7.23 -13.24
C ALA A 53 -7.06 7.57 -14.62
N ASP A 54 -5.74 7.39 -14.86
CA ASP A 54 -5.10 7.82 -16.12
C ASP A 54 -4.98 6.70 -17.16
N GLY A 55 -4.94 5.44 -16.74
CA GLY A 55 -4.71 4.31 -17.64
C GLY A 55 -5.81 3.25 -17.61
N GLY A 56 -6.87 3.40 -16.81
CA GLY A 56 -7.91 2.39 -16.66
C GLY A 56 -7.38 1.06 -16.11
N LEU A 57 -6.27 1.09 -15.37
CA LEU A 57 -5.59 -0.12 -14.91
C LEU A 57 -6.53 -1.00 -14.07
N LEU A 58 -6.77 -2.23 -14.53
CA LEU A 58 -7.64 -3.20 -13.88
C LEU A 58 -9.09 -2.70 -13.69
N ILE A 59 -9.55 -1.79 -14.56
CA ILE A 59 -10.96 -1.40 -14.64
C ILE A 59 -11.55 -2.04 -15.89
N ASP A 60 -12.54 -2.90 -15.69
CA ASP A 60 -13.29 -3.58 -16.74
C ASP A 60 -14.55 -2.80 -17.16
N MET A 61 -15.14 -2.04 -16.23
CA MET A 61 -16.33 -1.24 -16.47
C MET A 61 -16.26 0.12 -15.77
N PHE A 62 -16.75 1.15 -16.46
CA PHE A 62 -16.93 2.49 -15.93
C PHE A 62 -18.43 2.83 -15.78
N PRO A 63 -18.82 3.73 -14.83
CA PRO A 63 -17.96 4.38 -13.84
C PRO A 63 -17.47 3.39 -12.76
N ARG A 64 -16.33 3.70 -12.12
CA ARG A 64 -15.70 2.83 -11.12
C ARG A 64 -15.29 3.58 -9.85
N ILE A 65 -15.81 3.17 -8.70
CA ILE A 65 -15.44 3.72 -7.39
C ILE A 65 -13.98 3.38 -7.06
N LEU A 66 -13.24 4.37 -6.55
CA LEU A 66 -11.83 4.26 -6.17
C LEU A 66 -11.62 3.93 -4.68
N GLY A 67 -10.37 3.69 -4.29
CA GLY A 67 -9.95 3.59 -2.90
C GLY A 67 -9.97 2.16 -2.38
N ASP A 68 -8.86 1.73 -1.79
CA ASP A 68 -8.74 0.40 -1.20
C ASP A 68 -8.38 0.44 0.29
N THR A 69 -8.13 1.61 0.87
CA THR A 69 -7.70 1.75 2.28
C THR A 69 -8.51 2.82 2.96
N PHE A 70 -8.93 2.57 4.19
CA PHE A 70 -9.77 3.51 4.92
C PHE A 70 -9.55 3.43 6.43
N ALA A 71 -10.00 4.48 7.11
CA ALA A 71 -10.24 4.49 8.53
C ALA A 71 -11.60 5.15 8.79
N GLY A 72 -12.32 4.64 9.78
CA GLY A 72 -13.70 5.03 10.00
C GLY A 72 -14.32 4.41 11.23
N THR A 73 -15.63 4.58 11.36
CA THR A 73 -16.41 4.16 12.53
C THR A 73 -17.48 3.14 12.13
N VAL A 74 -17.56 2.03 12.88
CA VAL A 74 -18.57 0.98 12.65
C VAL A 74 -19.96 1.53 12.99
N LEU A 75 -20.87 1.49 12.02
CA LEU A 75 -22.27 1.92 12.18
C LEU A 75 -23.23 0.76 12.41
N MET A 76 -22.95 -0.40 11.82
CA MET A 76 -23.79 -1.58 11.92
C MET A 76 -22.95 -2.84 11.81
N VAL A 77 -23.33 -3.85 12.59
CA VAL A 77 -22.70 -5.16 12.58
C VAL A 77 -23.70 -6.17 12.03
N GLY A 78 -23.27 -6.98 11.05
CA GLY A 78 -24.09 -8.05 10.49
C GLY A 78 -24.47 -9.10 11.52
N PRO A 79 -25.38 -10.03 11.20
CA PRO A 79 -25.76 -11.09 12.12
C PRO A 79 -24.70 -12.20 12.22
N GLY A 80 -24.66 -12.91 13.35
CA GLY A 80 -23.87 -14.14 13.49
C GLY A 80 -22.41 -13.91 13.91
N PRO A 81 -21.53 -14.92 13.76
CA PRO A 81 -20.15 -14.82 14.20
C PRO A 81 -19.33 -13.92 13.26
N HIS A 82 -18.45 -13.13 13.86
CA HIS A 82 -17.50 -12.27 13.14
C HIS A 82 -16.07 -12.74 13.37
N HIS A 83 -15.20 -12.42 12.41
CA HIS A 83 -13.77 -12.72 12.52
C HIS A 83 -13.07 -11.85 13.56
N VAL A 84 -13.60 -10.65 13.75
CA VAL A 84 -13.17 -9.66 14.74
C VAL A 84 -14.41 -9.25 15.53
N ASP A 85 -14.28 -9.20 16.85
CA ASP A 85 -15.35 -8.77 17.75
C ASP A 85 -15.51 -7.25 17.69
N LEU A 86 -16.24 -6.77 16.68
CA LEU A 86 -16.51 -5.35 16.43
C LEU A 86 -17.89 -4.98 16.98
N GLU A 87 -17.96 -3.80 17.59
CA GLU A 87 -19.20 -3.20 18.08
C GLU A 87 -19.49 -1.88 17.35
N VAL A 88 -20.76 -1.47 17.36
CA VAL A 88 -21.13 -0.13 16.85
C VAL A 88 -20.39 0.95 17.64
N GLY A 89 -19.76 1.88 16.92
CA GLY A 89 -18.91 2.92 17.50
C GLY A 89 -17.42 2.58 17.54
N ASP A 90 -17.03 1.33 17.26
CA ASP A 90 -15.61 1.00 17.14
C ASP A 90 -14.96 1.77 15.99
N LYS A 91 -13.76 2.30 16.25
CA LYS A 91 -12.89 2.90 15.22
C LYS A 91 -12.04 1.81 14.60
N VAL A 92 -12.04 1.74 13.27
CA VAL A 92 -11.37 0.69 12.51
C VAL A 92 -10.50 1.26 11.40
N LEU A 93 -9.51 0.48 10.99
CA LEU A 93 -8.73 0.67 9.76
C LEU A 93 -8.74 -0.62 8.94
N GLY A 94 -8.57 -0.52 7.63
CA GLY A 94 -8.58 -1.71 6.77
C GLY A 94 -8.07 -1.48 5.36
N TYR A 95 -7.80 -2.61 4.69
CA TYR A 95 -7.47 -2.70 3.27
C TYR A 95 -8.57 -3.49 2.53
N SER A 96 -9.56 -2.75 2.01
CA SER A 96 -10.77 -3.23 1.34
C SER A 96 -10.66 -3.13 -0.18
N PHE A 97 -9.84 -4.02 -0.75
CA PHE A 97 -9.46 -3.96 -2.16
C PHE A 97 -10.36 -4.77 -3.11
N ARG A 98 -11.23 -5.63 -2.55
CA ARG A 98 -11.98 -6.60 -3.35
C ARG A 98 -12.96 -5.88 -4.26
N ASP A 99 -13.19 -6.49 -5.41
CA ASP A 99 -14.16 -6.00 -6.37
C ASP A 99 -15.42 -6.85 -6.29
N VAL A 100 -16.37 -6.40 -5.49
CA VAL A 100 -17.63 -7.11 -5.21
C VAL A 100 -18.79 -6.14 -5.20
N LYS A 101 -19.96 -6.59 -5.67
CA LYS A 101 -21.26 -5.88 -5.64
C LYS A 101 -21.10 -4.37 -5.89
N ASP A 102 -20.81 -3.98 -7.13
CA ASP A 102 -20.72 -2.58 -7.58
C ASP A 102 -19.74 -1.68 -6.79
N GLY A 103 -18.70 -2.29 -6.21
CA GLY A 103 -17.68 -1.55 -5.45
C GLY A 103 -18.07 -1.25 -4.01
N LYS A 104 -18.97 -2.02 -3.38
CA LYS A 104 -19.43 -1.82 -1.98
C LYS A 104 -18.32 -1.72 -0.92
N GLU A 105 -17.11 -2.18 -1.24
CA GLU A 105 -15.94 -2.19 -0.35
C GLU A 105 -14.95 -1.05 -0.62
N LYS A 106 -15.13 -0.29 -1.70
CA LYS A 106 -14.17 0.73 -2.14
C LYS A 106 -14.22 1.96 -1.23
N ALA A 107 -13.06 2.51 -0.87
CA ALA A 107 -12.95 3.50 0.21
C ALA A 107 -13.30 4.95 -0.18
N ALA A 108 -13.42 5.27 -1.47
CA ALA A 108 -13.79 6.62 -1.91
C ALA A 108 -15.32 6.84 -1.91
N GLN A 109 -16.00 6.40 -0.86
CA GLN A 109 -17.44 6.59 -0.63
C GLN A 109 -17.71 6.66 0.88
N THR A 110 -18.77 7.34 1.30
CA THR A 110 -18.98 7.62 2.73
C THR A 110 -19.37 6.39 3.56
N LEU A 111 -19.98 5.37 2.95
CA LEU A 111 -20.37 4.13 3.62
C LEU A 111 -19.87 2.91 2.85
N ILE A 112 -19.19 2.00 3.54
CA ILE A 112 -18.80 0.73 2.92
C ILE A 112 -19.37 -0.44 3.70
N THR A 113 -19.60 -1.55 3.01
CA THR A 113 -20.02 -2.82 3.61
C THR A 113 -18.93 -3.86 3.35
N VAL A 114 -18.26 -4.27 4.41
CA VAL A 114 -16.97 -4.97 4.30
C VAL A 114 -16.88 -6.11 5.31
N PRO A 115 -16.25 -7.25 4.97
CA PRO A 115 -15.99 -8.31 5.92
C PRO A 115 -15.07 -7.88 7.04
N THR A 116 -15.37 -8.36 8.26
CA THR A 116 -14.58 -8.11 9.46
C THR A 116 -13.12 -8.59 9.36
N PHE A 117 -12.81 -9.62 8.57
CA PHE A 117 -11.44 -10.08 8.37
C PHE A 117 -10.55 -9.10 7.57
N LEU A 118 -11.14 -8.10 6.91
CA LEU A 118 -10.39 -7.04 6.23
C LEU A 118 -10.10 -5.83 7.13
N LEU A 119 -10.48 -5.91 8.41
CA LEU A 119 -10.42 -4.80 9.36
C LEU A 119 -9.60 -5.14 10.60
N GLY A 120 -9.01 -4.10 11.19
CA GLY A 120 -8.51 -4.12 12.56
C GLY A 120 -9.14 -3.00 13.38
N LYS A 121 -9.26 -3.20 14.69
CA LYS A 121 -9.56 -2.10 15.62
C LYS A 121 -8.38 -1.13 15.61
N MET A 122 -8.69 0.16 15.63
CA MET A 122 -7.68 1.20 15.66
C MET A 122 -7.04 1.28 17.05
N PRO A 123 -5.70 1.21 17.15
CA PRO A 123 -5.00 1.43 18.40
C PRO A 123 -5.31 2.78 19.04
N GLN A 124 -5.28 2.84 20.37
CA GLN A 124 -5.50 4.09 21.10
C GLN A 124 -4.42 5.14 20.76
N GLY A 125 -4.85 6.39 20.60
CA GLY A 125 -3.96 7.54 20.36
C GLY A 125 -3.58 7.76 18.89
N LEU A 126 -4.01 6.90 17.98
CA LEU A 126 -3.83 7.08 16.54
C LEU A 126 -4.94 7.96 15.95
N THR A 127 -4.59 8.89 15.07
CA THR A 127 -5.59 9.61 14.28
C THR A 127 -6.00 8.78 13.05
N MET A 128 -7.21 9.01 12.51
CA MET A 128 -7.66 8.30 11.31
C MET A 128 -6.82 8.64 10.07
N GLN A 129 -6.29 9.86 10.02
CA GLN A 129 -5.37 10.30 8.95
C GLN A 129 -4.09 9.47 8.96
N GLU A 130 -3.55 9.22 10.15
CA GLU A 130 -2.36 8.39 10.32
C GLU A 130 -2.67 6.93 9.97
N ALA A 131 -3.82 6.42 10.43
CA ALA A 131 -4.25 5.04 10.22
C ALA A 131 -4.34 4.65 8.74
N VAL A 132 -4.84 5.52 7.86
CA VAL A 132 -4.99 5.23 6.43
C VAL A 132 -3.67 5.11 5.65
N THR A 133 -2.54 5.39 6.29
CA THR A 133 -1.21 5.23 5.68
C THR A 133 -0.64 3.82 5.84
N VAL A 134 -1.29 2.94 6.62
CA VAL A 134 -0.69 1.69 7.11
C VAL A 134 -1.12 0.44 6.32
N PRO A 135 -2.43 0.12 6.17
CA PRO A 135 -2.87 -1.23 5.84
C PRO A 135 -2.32 -1.82 4.55
N ASP A 136 -2.52 -1.14 3.42
CA ASP A 136 -2.09 -1.63 2.11
C ASP A 136 -0.56 -1.78 2.02
N ASN A 137 0.18 -0.87 2.63
CA ASN A 137 1.63 -0.88 2.58
C ASN A 137 2.23 -2.00 3.44
N ILE A 138 1.71 -2.26 4.65
CA ILE A 138 2.15 -3.39 5.47
C ILE A 138 1.84 -4.72 4.77
N VAL A 139 0.62 -4.87 4.24
CA VAL A 139 0.26 -6.07 3.46
C VAL A 139 1.23 -6.26 2.29
N THR A 140 1.58 -5.17 1.61
CA THR A 140 2.52 -5.20 0.48
C THR A 140 3.91 -5.67 0.90
N VAL A 141 4.43 -5.19 2.03
CA VAL A 141 5.72 -5.63 2.58
C VAL A 141 5.69 -7.12 2.91
N PHE A 142 4.66 -7.59 3.61
CA PHE A 142 4.54 -9.00 3.98
C PHE A 142 4.37 -9.92 2.78
N GLN A 143 3.58 -9.50 1.78
CA GLN A 143 3.43 -10.21 0.51
C GLN A 143 4.79 -10.33 -0.20
N ALA A 144 5.49 -9.20 -0.39
CA ALA A 144 6.78 -9.18 -1.07
C ALA A 144 7.85 -10.02 -0.34
N ALA A 145 7.94 -9.86 0.99
CA ALA A 145 8.92 -10.58 1.80
C ALA A 145 8.64 -12.08 1.80
N VAL A 146 7.45 -12.49 2.25
CA VAL A 146 7.18 -13.91 2.55
C VAL A 146 6.83 -14.69 1.28
N MET A 147 5.95 -14.16 0.44
CA MET A 147 5.43 -14.93 -0.69
C MET A 147 6.32 -14.82 -1.93
N ASP A 148 6.91 -13.65 -2.17
CA ASP A 148 7.66 -13.38 -3.40
C ASP A 148 9.18 -13.61 -3.22
N LEU A 149 9.75 -13.30 -2.05
CA LEU A 149 11.18 -13.51 -1.76
C LEU A 149 11.48 -14.75 -0.89
N GLY A 150 10.50 -15.21 -0.11
CA GLY A 150 10.70 -16.30 0.85
C GLY A 150 11.46 -15.87 2.11
N LEU A 151 11.44 -14.58 2.43
CA LEU A 151 11.99 -14.02 3.67
C LEU A 151 10.97 -14.20 4.80
N PRO A 152 11.26 -15.02 5.83
CA PRO A 152 10.30 -15.34 6.86
C PRO A 152 9.97 -14.15 7.77
N LEU A 153 8.68 -13.87 7.93
CA LEU A 153 8.13 -12.94 8.93
C LEU A 153 7.13 -13.69 9.83
N PRO A 154 7.59 -14.61 10.71
CA PRO A 154 6.68 -15.43 11.53
C PRO A 154 5.84 -14.56 12.47
N TRP A 155 4.62 -15.02 12.72
CA TRP A 155 3.70 -14.40 13.67
C TRP A 155 2.94 -15.46 14.48
N PRO A 156 2.98 -15.42 15.83
CA PRO A 156 3.81 -14.54 16.65
C PRO A 156 5.31 -14.81 16.43
N ILE A 157 6.16 -13.83 16.75
CA ILE A 157 7.62 -13.99 16.64
C ILE A 157 8.08 -14.93 17.76
N PRO A 158 8.73 -16.07 17.46
CA PRO A 158 9.23 -16.97 18.50
C PRO A 158 10.28 -16.30 19.38
N GLU A 159 10.36 -16.69 20.65
CA GLU A 159 11.38 -16.18 21.57
C GLU A 159 12.79 -16.50 21.03
N GLY A 160 13.68 -15.49 21.04
CA GLY A 160 15.05 -15.62 20.54
C GLY A 160 15.16 -15.81 19.02
N TRP A 161 14.07 -15.61 18.27
CA TRP A 161 14.08 -15.79 16.82
C TRP A 161 15.03 -14.82 16.11
N THR A 162 15.70 -15.30 15.07
CA THR A 162 16.54 -14.53 14.16
C THR A 162 16.38 -15.14 12.77
N PRO A 163 16.20 -14.33 11.71
CA PRO A 163 16.04 -14.87 10.37
C PRO A 163 17.35 -15.52 9.90
N PRO A 164 17.28 -16.61 9.11
CA PRO A 164 18.47 -17.23 8.52
C PRO A 164 19.33 -16.23 7.73
N GLU A 165 18.69 -15.25 7.11
CA GLU A 165 19.31 -14.22 6.28
C GLU A 165 19.57 -12.90 7.02
N ALA A 166 19.71 -12.93 8.36
CA ALA A 166 19.85 -11.73 9.19
C ALA A 166 20.92 -10.76 8.68
N ASP A 167 22.09 -11.24 8.27
CA ASP A 167 23.19 -10.38 7.83
C ASP A 167 23.26 -10.22 6.29
N ALA A 168 22.41 -10.93 5.55
CA ALA A 168 22.38 -10.84 4.09
C ALA A 168 21.86 -9.47 3.63
N PRO A 169 22.46 -8.85 2.60
CA PRO A 169 21.99 -7.57 2.10
C PRO A 169 20.60 -7.70 1.46
N ILE A 170 19.69 -6.82 1.87
CA ILE A 170 18.39 -6.60 1.24
C ILE A 170 18.41 -5.22 0.62
N LEU A 171 18.34 -5.14 -0.72
CA LEU A 171 18.26 -3.89 -1.45
C LEU A 171 16.80 -3.42 -1.54
N LEU A 172 16.52 -2.24 -1.00
CA LEU A 172 15.22 -1.58 -1.06
C LEU A 172 15.31 -0.39 -2.03
N TRP A 173 14.82 -0.57 -3.25
CA TRP A 173 14.77 0.53 -4.21
C TRP A 173 13.46 1.31 -4.07
N GLY A 174 13.57 2.64 -3.91
CA GLY A 174 12.41 3.49 -3.61
C GLY A 174 12.12 3.61 -2.12
N GLY A 175 13.16 3.60 -1.28
CA GLY A 175 13.04 3.53 0.18
C GLY A 175 12.24 4.65 0.85
N ALA A 176 12.12 5.82 0.21
CA ALA A 176 11.33 6.94 0.71
C ALA A 176 9.84 6.88 0.36
N GLY A 177 9.39 5.86 -0.37
CA GLY A 177 7.96 5.58 -0.55
C GLY A 177 7.40 4.79 0.64
N SER A 178 6.07 4.75 0.80
CA SER A 178 5.41 4.07 1.92
C SER A 178 5.87 2.63 2.12
N VAL A 179 5.84 1.81 1.07
CA VAL A 179 6.31 0.42 1.11
C VAL A 179 7.78 0.33 1.51
N GLY A 180 8.62 1.23 1.00
CA GLY A 180 10.05 1.29 1.32
C GLY A 180 10.30 1.58 2.80
N MET A 181 9.62 2.59 3.35
CA MET A 181 9.73 2.97 4.76
C MET A 181 9.27 1.84 5.69
N TYR A 182 8.11 1.23 5.40
CA TYR A 182 7.64 0.09 6.18
C TYR A 182 8.51 -1.16 6.02
N SER A 183 9.09 -1.39 4.83
CA SER A 183 10.05 -2.49 4.63
C SER A 183 11.23 -2.35 5.59
N ILE A 184 11.73 -1.12 5.81
CA ILE A 184 12.84 -0.88 6.73
C ILE A 184 12.44 -1.24 8.17
N GLU A 185 11.33 -0.70 8.66
CA GLU A 185 10.88 -0.92 10.04
C GLU A 185 10.53 -2.40 10.30
N VAL A 186 9.77 -3.03 9.39
CA VAL A 186 9.40 -4.46 9.48
C VAL A 186 10.65 -5.32 9.45
N PHE A 187 11.55 -5.14 8.49
CA PHE A 187 12.75 -5.97 8.43
C PHE A 187 13.66 -5.80 9.66
N ARG A 188 13.79 -4.58 10.19
CA ARG A 188 14.53 -4.37 11.44
C ARG A 188 13.92 -5.09 12.62
N HIS A 189 12.60 -5.01 12.76
CA HIS A 189 11.91 -5.67 13.85
C HIS A 189 12.06 -7.19 13.79
N TRP A 190 12.05 -7.76 12.58
CA TRP A 190 12.34 -9.16 12.34
C TRP A 190 13.85 -9.45 12.22
N GLY A 191 14.74 -8.62 12.75
CA GLY A 191 16.15 -8.97 12.92
C GLY A 191 17.01 -9.00 11.65
N TYR A 192 16.49 -8.55 10.50
CA TYR A 192 17.31 -8.32 9.31
C TYR A 192 18.16 -7.06 9.50
N LYS A 193 19.46 -7.18 9.25
CA LYS A 193 20.46 -6.20 9.69
C LYS A 193 21.06 -5.38 8.57
N ASN A 194 21.13 -5.89 7.35
CA ASN A 194 21.81 -5.24 6.24
C ASN A 194 20.81 -4.69 5.20
N LEU A 195 20.21 -3.54 5.51
CA LEU A 195 19.21 -2.89 4.67
C LEU A 195 19.88 -1.80 3.81
N VAL A 196 20.06 -2.11 2.53
CA VAL A 196 20.66 -1.21 1.54
C VAL A 196 19.55 -0.43 0.86
N VAL A 197 19.44 0.86 1.14
CA VAL A 197 18.25 1.65 0.74
C VAL A 197 18.60 2.65 -0.35
N VAL A 198 17.83 2.66 -1.43
CA VAL A 198 18.01 3.61 -2.54
C VAL A 198 16.85 4.59 -2.56
N SER A 199 17.14 5.89 -2.41
CA SER A 199 16.15 6.97 -2.42
C SER A 199 16.82 8.33 -2.68
N SER A 200 16.02 9.38 -2.86
CA SER A 200 16.55 10.76 -2.92
C SER A 200 17.38 11.10 -1.66
N LYS A 201 18.52 11.79 -1.82
CA LYS A 201 19.43 12.14 -0.71
C LYS A 201 18.75 12.86 0.47
N LYS A 202 17.78 13.73 0.19
CA LYS A 202 17.04 14.49 1.22
C LYS A 202 16.32 13.60 2.26
N HIS A 203 16.07 12.33 1.94
CA HIS A 203 15.37 11.39 2.82
C HIS A 203 16.31 10.47 3.61
N HIS A 204 17.63 10.51 3.35
CA HIS A 204 18.57 9.54 3.89
C HIS A 204 18.66 9.55 5.42
N GLU A 205 18.65 10.74 6.05
CA GLU A 205 18.70 10.83 7.51
C GLU A 205 17.47 10.20 8.16
N TYR A 206 16.28 10.50 7.63
CA TYR A 206 15.04 9.90 8.10
C TYR A 206 15.04 8.38 7.91
N LEU A 207 15.42 7.88 6.74
CA LEU A 207 15.48 6.44 6.46
C LEU A 207 16.49 5.70 7.35
N LYS A 208 17.64 6.32 7.67
CA LYS A 208 18.58 5.78 8.66
C LYS A 208 17.96 5.73 10.06
N SER A 209 17.16 6.72 10.44
CA SER A 209 16.43 6.72 11.72
C SER A 209 15.34 5.63 11.79
N LEU A 210 14.82 5.17 10.64
CA LEU A 210 13.94 3.99 10.56
C LEU A 210 14.74 2.67 10.63
N GLY A 211 16.04 2.73 10.34
CA GLY A 211 16.96 1.60 10.38
C GLY A 211 17.57 1.23 9.03
N ALA A 212 17.65 2.10 8.02
CA ALA A 212 18.51 1.81 6.87
C ALA A 212 19.98 1.64 7.33
N THR A 213 20.67 0.59 6.85
CA THR A 213 22.12 0.42 7.14
C THR A 213 22.94 1.45 6.39
N VAL A 214 22.62 1.60 5.10
CA VAL A 214 23.26 2.53 4.18
C VAL A 214 22.20 3.06 3.22
N CYS A 215 22.39 4.30 2.77
CA CYS A 215 21.53 4.91 1.77
C CYS A 215 22.32 5.39 0.57
N PHE A 216 21.78 5.19 -0.64
CA PHE A 216 22.34 5.66 -1.90
C PHE A 216 21.33 6.55 -2.64
N ASP A 217 21.82 7.57 -3.37
CA ASP A 217 20.96 8.42 -4.21
C ASP A 217 20.86 7.84 -5.62
N TYR A 218 19.64 7.50 -6.05
CA TYR A 218 19.40 7.00 -7.41
C TYR A 218 19.73 8.01 -8.52
N ARG A 219 19.89 9.29 -8.17
CA ARG A 219 20.31 10.35 -9.11
C ARG A 219 21.81 10.36 -9.35
N ASP A 220 22.60 9.69 -8.49
CA ASP A 220 24.02 9.56 -8.75
C ASP A 220 24.23 8.70 -10.00
N LYS A 221 25.04 9.21 -10.93
CA LYS A 221 25.38 8.49 -12.16
C LYS A 221 26.22 7.24 -11.89
N HIS A 222 26.85 7.16 -10.72
CA HIS A 222 27.66 6.04 -10.25
C HIS A 222 26.95 5.13 -9.24
N VAL A 223 25.65 5.35 -8.97
CA VAL A 223 24.91 4.61 -7.93
C VAL A 223 25.02 3.09 -8.04
N VAL A 224 25.06 2.54 -9.26
CA VAL A 224 25.21 1.09 -9.47
C VAL A 224 26.59 0.60 -9.06
N ASP A 225 27.64 1.37 -9.34
CA ASP A 225 29.02 1.01 -9.01
C ASP A 225 29.25 1.12 -7.51
N GLU A 226 28.75 2.18 -6.87
CA GLU A 226 28.84 2.38 -5.42
C GLU A 226 28.12 1.26 -4.64
N ILE A 227 26.92 0.86 -5.09
CA ILE A 227 26.20 -0.25 -4.48
C ILE A 227 26.99 -1.56 -4.65
N ARG A 228 27.56 -1.83 -5.83
CA ARG A 228 28.39 -3.02 -6.05
C ARG A 228 29.63 -3.04 -5.18
N GLU A 229 30.29 -1.89 -5.00
CA GLU A 229 31.45 -1.77 -4.13
C GLU A 229 31.07 -2.09 -2.67
N TYR A 230 29.95 -1.55 -2.19
CA TYR A 230 29.44 -1.86 -0.86
C TYR A 230 29.07 -3.34 -0.67
N LEU A 231 28.39 -3.94 -1.65
CA LEU A 231 27.97 -5.35 -1.60
C LEU A 231 29.16 -6.32 -1.75
N GLY A 232 30.23 -5.88 -2.40
CA GLY A 232 31.39 -6.70 -2.71
C GLY A 232 31.04 -7.90 -3.60
N PRO A 233 31.87 -8.97 -3.59
CA PRO A 233 31.70 -10.12 -4.47
C PRO A 233 30.47 -10.97 -4.16
N GLN A 234 29.84 -10.79 -2.98
CA GLN A 234 28.65 -11.53 -2.59
C GLN A 234 27.39 -11.03 -3.34
N GLY A 235 27.42 -9.79 -3.83
CA GLY A 235 26.30 -9.18 -4.52
C GLY A 235 25.07 -9.01 -3.61
N VAL A 236 23.89 -8.96 -4.22
CA VAL A 236 22.62 -8.82 -3.51
C VAL A 236 21.74 -10.07 -3.70
N PRO A 237 21.43 -10.82 -2.63
CA PRO A 237 20.53 -11.97 -2.72
C PRO A 237 19.06 -11.57 -2.82
N TYR A 238 18.66 -10.42 -2.25
CA TYR A 238 17.26 -9.99 -2.18
C TYR A 238 17.07 -8.54 -2.58
N VAL A 239 16.13 -8.29 -3.49
CA VAL A 239 15.76 -6.94 -3.92
C VAL A 239 14.24 -6.75 -3.81
N ILE A 240 13.82 -5.62 -3.23
CA ILE A 240 12.45 -5.11 -3.34
C ILE A 240 12.48 -3.80 -4.12
N ASP A 241 11.86 -3.79 -5.29
CA ASP A 241 11.64 -2.60 -6.10
C ASP A 241 10.26 -2.01 -5.81
N CYS A 242 10.22 -0.91 -5.05
CA CYS A 242 9.00 -0.18 -4.72
C CYS A 242 8.56 0.80 -5.81
N ILE A 243 9.29 0.88 -6.93
CA ILE A 243 9.05 1.86 -8.00
C ILE A 243 8.50 1.19 -9.27
N GLY A 244 9.06 0.05 -9.67
CA GLY A 244 8.54 -0.72 -10.81
C GLY A 244 8.55 0.06 -12.13
N HIS A 245 9.61 0.80 -12.44
CA HIS A 245 9.68 1.61 -13.66
C HIS A 245 10.76 1.10 -14.60
N LEU A 246 10.41 0.76 -15.85
CA LEU A 246 11.29 0.10 -16.81
C LEU A 246 12.59 0.89 -17.05
N THR A 247 12.46 2.16 -17.40
CA THR A 247 13.59 3.06 -17.64
C THR A 247 14.07 3.79 -16.38
N GLY A 248 13.49 3.46 -15.21
CA GLY A 248 13.72 4.13 -13.94
C GLY A 248 14.51 3.26 -12.96
N SER A 249 13.81 2.51 -12.12
CA SER A 249 14.41 1.58 -11.15
C SER A 249 15.00 0.35 -11.83
N LEU A 250 14.24 -0.28 -12.74
CA LEU A 250 14.59 -1.57 -13.31
C LEU A 250 15.88 -1.52 -14.14
N ARG A 251 16.15 -0.43 -14.88
CA ARG A 251 17.42 -0.22 -15.60
C ARG A 251 18.68 -0.30 -14.73
N HIS A 252 18.55 -0.07 -13.42
CA HIS A 252 19.64 -0.12 -12.46
C HIS A 252 19.68 -1.47 -11.75
N ILE A 253 18.51 -1.95 -11.31
CA ILE A 253 18.38 -3.22 -10.60
C ILE A 253 18.81 -4.40 -11.47
N THR A 254 18.50 -4.40 -12.78
CA THR A 254 18.96 -5.45 -13.71
C THR A 254 20.48 -5.56 -13.81
N LYS A 255 21.21 -4.48 -13.52
CA LYS A 255 22.68 -4.48 -13.46
C LYS A 255 23.19 -5.02 -12.12
N LEU A 256 22.45 -4.77 -11.03
CA LEU A 256 22.82 -5.18 -9.66
C LEU A 256 22.48 -6.65 -9.37
N ALA A 257 21.39 -7.17 -9.94
CA ALA A 257 20.99 -8.56 -9.77
C ALA A 257 21.93 -9.50 -10.53
N ASP A 258 22.31 -10.59 -9.88
CA ASP A 258 23.17 -11.65 -10.40
C ASP A 258 22.47 -13.01 -10.24
N LYS A 259 23.11 -14.06 -10.72
CA LYS A 259 22.57 -15.43 -10.62
C LYS A 259 22.20 -15.74 -9.16
N GLY A 260 20.96 -16.15 -8.93
CA GLY A 260 20.43 -16.47 -7.61
C GLY A 260 19.79 -15.29 -6.86
N THR A 261 19.95 -14.05 -7.34
CA THR A 261 19.21 -12.90 -6.78
C THR A 261 17.72 -13.11 -6.97
N LYS A 262 16.95 -12.93 -5.88
CA LYS A 262 15.49 -12.85 -5.91
C LYS A 262 15.05 -11.40 -5.92
N VAL A 263 14.21 -11.03 -6.89
CA VAL A 263 13.73 -9.66 -7.10
C VAL A 263 12.21 -9.64 -7.02
N ALA A 264 11.67 -8.87 -6.07
CA ALA A 264 10.25 -8.58 -5.95
C ALA A 264 9.98 -7.15 -6.46
N VAL A 265 9.21 -7.02 -7.53
CA VAL A 265 8.89 -5.74 -8.18
C VAL A 265 7.43 -5.39 -7.97
N MET A 266 7.12 -4.23 -7.39
CA MET A 266 5.74 -3.76 -7.26
C MET A 266 5.11 -3.57 -8.64
N LEU A 267 3.98 -4.26 -8.89
CA LEU A 267 3.23 -4.12 -10.13
C LEU A 267 2.19 -3.00 -10.05
N PRO A 268 1.82 -2.38 -11.20
CA PRO A 268 2.32 -2.64 -12.56
C PRO A 268 3.77 -2.18 -12.78
N VAL A 269 4.44 -2.75 -13.78
CA VAL A 269 5.62 -2.09 -14.34
C VAL A 269 5.16 -0.93 -15.21
N VAL A 270 5.66 0.27 -14.93
CA VAL A 270 5.48 1.44 -15.78
C VAL A 270 6.48 1.34 -16.94
N ILE A 271 5.94 1.16 -18.15
CA ILE A 271 6.70 1.11 -19.40
C ILE A 271 6.97 2.51 -19.91
N SER A 272 5.95 3.37 -19.85
CA SER A 272 6.06 4.79 -20.15
C SER A 272 5.15 5.63 -19.26
N ASP A 273 5.68 6.74 -18.76
CA ASP A 273 4.92 7.80 -18.11
C ASP A 273 3.85 8.39 -19.07
N PRO A 274 2.76 8.97 -18.55
CA PRO A 274 1.81 9.70 -19.38
C PRO A 274 2.43 10.98 -19.95
N THR A 275 1.95 11.41 -21.12
CA THR A 275 2.23 12.73 -21.71
C THR A 275 0.93 13.52 -21.84
N GLU A 276 1.01 14.80 -22.27
CA GLU A 276 -0.19 15.61 -22.52
C GLU A 276 -1.21 14.91 -23.44
N ILE A 277 -0.75 14.11 -24.40
CA ILE A 277 -1.60 13.48 -25.42
C ILE A 277 -1.66 11.94 -25.33
N GLN A 278 -0.76 11.29 -24.59
CA GLN A 278 -0.72 9.83 -24.49
C GLN A 278 -0.96 9.34 -23.06
N ALA A 279 -1.80 8.32 -22.93
CA ALA A 279 -2.00 7.57 -21.69
C ALA A 279 -0.70 6.82 -21.31
N PRO A 280 -0.52 6.51 -20.01
CA PRO A 280 0.61 5.70 -19.57
C PRO A 280 0.48 4.26 -20.06
N VAL A 281 1.62 3.58 -20.22
CA VAL A 281 1.64 2.15 -20.61
C VAL A 281 2.12 1.32 -19.42
N TYR A 282 1.32 0.34 -19.05
CA TYR A 282 1.56 -0.56 -17.92
C TYR A 282 1.74 -2.00 -18.39
N GLN A 283 2.59 -2.74 -17.69
CA GLN A 283 2.77 -4.17 -17.87
C GLN A 283 2.50 -4.90 -16.55
N MET A 284 1.62 -5.90 -16.60
CA MET A 284 1.26 -6.76 -15.46
C MET A 284 1.93 -8.14 -15.51
N THR A 285 2.66 -8.43 -16.59
CA THR A 285 3.40 -9.68 -16.81
C THR A 285 4.81 -9.56 -16.22
N GLU A 286 5.72 -10.45 -16.62
CA GLU A 286 7.07 -10.54 -16.05
C GLU A 286 7.84 -9.20 -16.12
N PRO A 287 8.28 -8.64 -14.97
CA PRO A 287 8.99 -7.36 -14.95
C PRO A 287 10.30 -7.39 -15.74
N ALA A 288 10.54 -6.39 -16.60
CA ALA A 288 11.79 -6.23 -17.38
C ALA A 288 12.24 -7.51 -18.12
N GLU A 289 11.28 -8.21 -18.72
CA GLU A 289 11.52 -9.41 -19.52
C GLU A 289 12.68 -9.22 -20.52
N GLY A 290 13.60 -10.19 -20.56
CA GLY A 290 14.77 -10.18 -21.42
C GLY A 290 15.93 -9.26 -20.97
N GLN A 291 15.80 -8.51 -19.88
CA GLN A 291 16.87 -7.63 -19.37
C GLN A 291 17.67 -8.23 -18.20
N TRP A 292 17.20 -9.33 -17.64
CA TRP A 292 17.84 -9.98 -16.50
C TRP A 292 19.00 -10.88 -16.92
N LYS A 293 20.02 -10.97 -16.06
CA LYS A 293 21.07 -11.98 -16.20
C LYS A 293 20.48 -13.38 -15.97
N GLU A 294 21.11 -14.39 -16.57
CA GLU A 294 20.69 -15.78 -16.41
C GLU A 294 20.68 -16.20 -14.93
N GLY A 295 19.56 -16.80 -14.50
CA GLY A 295 19.38 -17.31 -13.14
C GLY A 295 18.95 -16.29 -12.09
N VAL A 296 18.63 -15.04 -12.47
CA VAL A 296 17.88 -14.12 -11.60
C VAL A 296 16.42 -14.60 -11.50
N ILE A 297 15.85 -14.57 -10.30
CA ILE A 297 14.47 -15.00 -10.04
C ILE A 297 13.62 -13.76 -9.79
N VAL A 298 12.69 -13.47 -10.69
CA VAL A 298 11.88 -12.25 -10.64
C VAL A 298 10.43 -12.57 -10.34
N LYS A 299 9.81 -11.79 -9.46
CA LYS A 299 8.40 -11.85 -9.10
C LYS A 299 7.78 -10.46 -9.17
N GLY A 300 6.67 -10.36 -9.89
CA GLY A 300 5.81 -9.19 -9.82
C GLY A 300 4.90 -9.30 -8.59
N VAL A 301 5.07 -8.39 -7.63
CA VAL A 301 4.30 -8.34 -6.39
C VAL A 301 2.88 -7.91 -6.69
N ARG A 302 1.91 -8.70 -6.23
CA ARG A 302 0.47 -8.42 -6.36
C ARG A 302 -0.17 -8.43 -4.98
N THR A 303 -0.16 -7.28 -4.30
CA THR A 303 -0.68 -7.09 -2.93
C THR A 303 -2.07 -7.68 -2.73
N HIS A 304 -2.97 -7.51 -3.70
CA HIS A 304 -4.32 -8.05 -3.74
C HIS A 304 -4.43 -9.59 -3.60
N PHE A 305 -3.31 -10.32 -3.72
CA PHE A 305 -3.28 -11.79 -3.57
C PHE A 305 -2.90 -12.27 -2.17
N TYR A 306 -2.68 -11.36 -1.21
CA TYR A 306 -2.24 -11.74 0.14
C TYR A 306 -3.20 -12.72 0.83
N LEU A 307 -4.51 -12.67 0.52
CA LEU A 307 -5.52 -13.57 1.06
C LEU A 307 -5.34 -15.05 0.65
N LYS A 308 -4.45 -15.35 -0.31
CA LYS A 308 -4.07 -16.75 -0.64
C LYS A 308 -3.24 -17.39 0.47
N ASN A 309 -2.58 -16.57 1.30
CA ASN A 309 -1.91 -17.03 2.49
C ASN A 309 -2.91 -17.02 3.66
N GLN A 310 -3.17 -18.19 4.24
CA GLN A 310 -4.18 -18.35 5.29
C GLN A 310 -3.84 -17.52 6.54
N LEU A 311 -2.56 -17.47 6.95
CA LEU A 311 -2.11 -16.65 8.07
C LEU A 311 -2.43 -15.17 7.81
N PHE A 312 -2.16 -14.67 6.60
CA PHE A 312 -2.42 -13.27 6.29
C PHE A 312 -3.91 -12.97 6.20
N LYS A 313 -4.70 -13.87 5.60
CA LYS A 313 -6.16 -13.74 5.59
C LYS A 313 -6.74 -13.66 7.01
N ASP A 314 -6.22 -14.48 7.91
CA ASP A 314 -6.79 -14.63 9.25
C ASP A 314 -6.25 -13.62 10.26
N LYS A 315 -5.06 -13.05 10.05
CA LYS A 315 -4.40 -12.24 11.08
C LYS A 315 -3.88 -10.90 10.61
N MET A 316 -3.72 -10.65 9.31
CA MET A 316 -3.01 -9.45 8.83
C MET A 316 -3.69 -8.15 9.28
N GLN A 317 -4.98 -8.00 8.98
CA GLN A 317 -5.72 -6.77 9.27
C GLN A 317 -6.15 -6.71 10.74
N CYS A 318 -6.56 -7.83 11.31
CA CYS A 318 -7.18 -7.85 12.64
C CYS A 318 -6.22 -7.98 13.82
N GLU A 319 -5.02 -8.51 13.60
CA GLU A 319 -4.08 -8.85 14.68
C GLU A 319 -2.69 -8.25 14.44
N ILE A 320 -2.07 -8.54 13.29
CA ILE A 320 -0.69 -8.14 12.99
C ILE A 320 -0.58 -6.62 12.88
N ILE A 321 -1.35 -5.98 12.01
CA ILE A 321 -1.28 -4.53 11.80
C ILE A 321 -1.57 -3.74 13.10
N PRO A 322 -2.66 -4.00 13.84
CA PRO A 322 -2.93 -3.33 15.11
C PRO A 322 -1.79 -3.53 16.12
N ALA A 323 -1.28 -4.75 16.27
CA ALA A 323 -0.19 -5.04 17.21
C ALA A 323 1.10 -4.31 16.84
N LEU A 324 1.46 -4.24 15.54
CA LEU A 324 2.64 -3.51 15.08
C LEU A 324 2.54 -2.01 15.38
N LEU A 325 1.35 -1.44 15.28
CA LEU A 325 1.08 -0.04 15.62
C LEU A 325 1.11 0.19 17.14
N GLU A 326 0.45 -0.65 17.93
CA GLU A 326 0.42 -0.56 19.41
C GLU A 326 1.82 -0.68 20.01
N GLN A 327 2.62 -1.61 19.51
CA GLN A 327 3.99 -1.84 19.94
C GLN A 327 4.98 -0.83 19.35
N LYS A 328 4.50 0.10 18.50
CA LYS A 328 5.31 1.10 17.79
C LYS A 328 6.45 0.48 16.98
N VAL A 329 6.23 -0.74 16.49
CA VAL A 329 7.14 -1.42 15.58
C VAL A 329 7.17 -0.70 14.24
N VAL A 330 6.00 -0.31 13.76
CA VAL A 330 5.83 0.55 12.59
C VAL A 330 5.18 1.84 13.02
N ARG A 331 5.55 2.92 12.34
CA ARG A 331 4.93 4.23 12.54
C ARG A 331 4.12 4.60 11.30
N PRO A 332 2.97 5.26 11.46
CA PRO A 332 2.29 5.90 10.35
C PRO A 332 3.26 6.71 9.51
N ASN A 333 3.16 6.62 8.18
CA ASN A 333 4.02 7.42 7.34
C ASN A 333 3.70 8.91 7.52
N PRO A 334 4.69 9.81 7.28
CA PRO A 334 4.40 11.22 7.15
C PRO A 334 3.25 11.43 6.15
N GLN A 335 2.31 12.29 6.49
CA GLN A 335 1.09 12.47 5.73
C GLN A 335 1.01 13.90 5.20
N ARG A 336 0.47 14.03 3.99
CA ARG A 336 0.02 15.29 3.43
C ARG A 336 -1.48 15.23 3.27
N ILE A 337 -2.17 16.03 4.07
CA ILE A 337 -3.61 16.18 3.99
C ILE A 337 -3.93 16.94 2.70
N VAL A 338 -4.82 16.38 1.89
CA VAL A 338 -5.39 17.05 0.72
C VAL A 338 -6.67 17.75 1.17
N GLU A 339 -6.57 19.08 1.26
CA GLU A 339 -7.68 19.96 1.61
C GLU A 339 -8.58 20.21 0.40
N GLY A 340 -9.84 20.57 0.65
CA GLY A 340 -10.84 20.90 -0.37
C GLY A 340 -12.23 21.03 0.27
N GLU A 341 -13.11 21.81 -0.34
CA GLU A 341 -14.45 22.07 0.18
C GLU A 341 -15.36 20.85 0.07
N THR A 342 -15.15 20.02 -0.95
CA THR A 342 -15.99 18.85 -1.24
C THR A 342 -15.21 17.54 -1.28
N LEU A 343 -15.92 16.43 -1.07
CA LEU A 343 -15.40 15.08 -1.28
C LEU A 343 -14.74 14.92 -2.66
N LEU A 344 -15.40 15.40 -3.72
CA LEU A 344 -14.92 15.29 -5.09
C LEU A 344 -13.63 16.10 -5.31
N GLU A 345 -13.57 17.34 -4.79
CA GLU A 345 -12.40 18.21 -4.90
C GLU A 345 -11.17 17.57 -4.25
N ARG A 346 -11.30 17.08 -3.01
CA ARG A 346 -10.21 16.42 -2.29
C ARG A 346 -9.69 15.19 -3.04
N ALA A 347 -10.58 14.35 -3.55
CA ALA A 347 -10.20 13.17 -4.32
C ALA A 347 -9.52 13.56 -5.65
N GLN A 348 -10.07 14.56 -6.36
CA GLN A 348 -9.54 15.04 -7.63
C GLN A 348 -8.14 15.64 -7.47
N ASP A 349 -7.94 16.46 -6.45
CA ASP A 349 -6.66 17.10 -6.14
C ASP A 349 -5.60 16.08 -5.71
N ALA A 350 -6.00 15.02 -4.99
CA ALA A 350 -5.09 13.94 -4.66
C ALA A 350 -4.55 13.26 -5.94
N ILE A 351 -5.38 13.03 -6.95
CA ILE A 351 -4.95 12.50 -8.25
C ILE A 351 -4.04 13.50 -8.99
N VAL A 352 -4.37 14.80 -8.97
CA VAL A 352 -3.55 15.85 -9.60
C VAL A 352 -2.16 15.94 -8.96
N LEU A 353 -2.07 15.87 -7.63
CA LEU A 353 -0.79 15.88 -6.91
C LEU A 353 0.08 14.67 -7.26
N LEU A 354 -0.52 13.48 -7.38
CA LEU A 354 0.19 12.28 -7.83
C LEU A 354 0.68 12.42 -9.28
N ARG A 355 -0.19 12.89 -10.19
CA ARG A 355 0.14 13.09 -11.60
C ARG A 355 1.31 14.06 -11.79
N ASN A 356 1.34 15.13 -11.00
CA ASN A 356 2.39 16.14 -11.02
C ASN A 356 3.66 15.72 -10.27
N LYS A 357 3.73 14.49 -9.73
CA LYS A 357 4.85 13.98 -8.92
C LYS A 357 5.20 14.94 -7.76
N ALA A 358 4.18 15.58 -7.18
CA ALA A 358 4.31 16.65 -6.18
C ALA A 358 4.49 16.15 -4.74
N VAL A 359 4.60 14.82 -4.56
CA VAL A 359 4.64 14.14 -3.26
C VAL A 359 5.97 13.43 -3.10
N SER A 360 6.60 13.55 -1.93
CA SER A 360 7.92 12.97 -1.69
C SER A 360 8.17 12.69 -0.22
N GLY A 361 8.23 11.41 0.17
CA GLY A 361 8.42 11.01 1.57
C GLY A 361 7.13 11.06 2.40
N GLU A 362 5.98 11.23 1.75
CA GLU A 362 4.70 11.47 2.39
C GLU A 362 3.61 10.66 1.69
N ARG A 363 2.52 10.36 2.40
CA ARG A 363 1.30 9.76 1.88
C ARG A 363 0.22 10.82 1.75
N LEU A 364 -0.47 10.87 0.60
CA LEU A 364 -1.65 11.72 0.45
C LEU A 364 -2.83 11.08 1.18
N VAL A 365 -3.43 11.82 2.09
CA VAL A 365 -4.61 11.42 2.85
C VAL A 365 -5.67 12.48 2.73
N TRP A 366 -6.94 12.08 2.73
CA TRP A 366 -8.04 13.04 2.58
C TRP A 366 -9.30 12.55 3.27
N ARG A 367 -10.08 13.52 3.73
CA ARG A 367 -11.33 13.29 4.46
C ARG A 367 -12.44 12.89 3.48
N VAL A 368 -13.14 11.81 3.81
CA VAL A 368 -14.28 11.30 3.04
C VAL A 368 -15.59 11.87 3.60
N SER A 369 -15.80 11.74 4.91
CA SER A 369 -17.00 12.23 5.60
C SER A 369 -16.68 13.36 6.57
N GLU A 370 -17.60 14.33 6.70
CA GLU A 370 -17.51 15.39 7.70
C GLU A 370 -18.02 14.89 9.09
N ASP A 371 -17.54 15.54 10.16
CA ASP A 371 -17.75 15.09 11.56
C ASP A 371 -19.22 15.14 12.00
N ASP A 372 -20.01 16.09 11.48
CA ASP A 372 -21.40 16.33 11.89
C ASP A 372 -22.45 15.59 11.04
N ALA A 373 -22.03 14.99 9.94
CA ALA A 373 -22.90 14.22 9.07
C ALA A 373 -22.94 12.78 9.59
N VAL A 374 -23.99 12.39 10.33
CA VAL A 374 -24.27 10.96 10.58
C VAL A 374 -24.53 10.23 9.24
N VAL A 375 -24.77 10.99 8.17
CA VAL A 375 -24.96 10.56 6.78
C VAL A 375 -24.52 11.68 5.85
#